data_AF-A0A7H4NWV2-F1
#
_entry.id   AF-A0A7H4NWV2-F1
#
_cell.length_a   1.000
_cell.length_b   1.000
_cell.length_c   1.000
_cell.angle_alpha   90.00
_cell.angle_beta   90.00
_cell.angle_gamma   90.00
#
_symmetry.space_group_name_H-M   'P 1'
#
loop_
_entity.id
_entity.type
_entity.pdbx_description
1 polymer ?
#
loop_
_entity_poly.entity_id
_entity_poly.type
_entity_poly.pdbx_seq_one_letter_code
_entity_poly.pdbx_strand_id
1 'polypeptide(L)'
;MVFVDLPEVGAAVEAGADCAVAESVKAASDIYAPISGEIVAVNDELNDSPELVNSEPYAGGWIFKIKASDEAQVDALLDATAYEALLEDE
;
A
#
# COMPACT_ATOMS: atom_id res chain seq x y z
N MET A 1 1.58 -4.62 14.10
CA MET A 1 0.34 -4.61 13.32
C MET A 1 -0.60 -5.62 13.96
N VAL A 2 -1.91 -5.42 13.91
CA VAL A 2 -2.88 -6.42 14.39
C VAL A 2 -3.87 -6.86 13.31
N PHE A 3 -4.10 -6.03 12.29
CA PHE A 3 -4.99 -6.37 11.19
C PHE A 3 -4.62 -5.56 9.93
N VAL A 4 -4.87 -6.13 8.76
CA VAL A 4 -4.76 -5.48 7.46
C VAL A 4 -6.01 -5.81 6.67
N ASP A 5 -6.80 -4.81 6.30
CA ASP A 5 -7.93 -4.93 5.38
C ASP A 5 -7.41 -4.84 3.95
N LEU A 6 -7.52 -5.91 3.19
CA LEU A 6 -6.97 -6.03 1.84
C LEU A 6 -8.05 -5.68 0.79
N PRO A 7 -7.67 -5.08 -0.35
CA PRO A 7 -8.60 -4.83 -1.44
C PRO A 7 -9.08 -6.15 -2.08
N GLU A 8 -10.13 -6.09 -2.88
CA GLU A 8 -10.55 -7.21 -3.71
C GLU A 8 -9.69 -7.32 -4.99
N VAL A 9 -9.24 -8.53 -5.33
CA VAL A 9 -8.60 -8.79 -6.63
C VAL A 9 -9.65 -8.58 -7.74
N GLY A 10 -9.28 -7.81 -8.77
CA GLY A 10 -10.15 -7.37 -9.86
C GLY A 10 -10.82 -6.01 -9.60
N ALA A 11 -10.66 -5.43 -8.41
CA ALA A 11 -11.15 -4.08 -8.14
C ALA A 11 -10.37 -3.04 -8.98
N ALA A 12 -11.10 -2.10 -9.57
CA ALA A 12 -10.53 -0.90 -10.17
C ALA A 12 -10.42 0.19 -9.09
N VAL A 13 -9.26 0.82 -9.00
CA VAL A 13 -8.95 1.88 -8.03
C VAL A 13 -8.40 3.11 -8.75
N GLU A 14 -8.69 4.28 -8.21
CA GLU A 14 -8.16 5.56 -8.70
C GLU A 14 -7.03 6.05 -7.79
N ALA A 15 -6.05 6.74 -8.36
CA ALA A 15 -4.96 7.35 -7.59
C ALA A 15 -5.52 8.26 -6.46
N GLY A 16 -5.05 8.04 -5.23
CA GLY A 16 -5.48 8.76 -4.05
C GLY A 16 -6.79 8.28 -3.42
N ALA A 17 -7.46 7.27 -3.99
CA ALA A 17 -8.58 6.60 -3.32
C ALA A 17 -8.06 5.61 -2.28
N ASP A 18 -8.73 5.51 -1.13
CA ASP A 18 -8.49 4.45 -0.15
C ASP A 18 -8.82 3.08 -0.75
N CYS A 19 -7.97 2.09 -0.47
CA CYS A 19 -8.11 0.74 -1.01
C CYS A 19 -7.75 -0.38 -0.02
N ALA A 20 -7.11 -0.04 1.10
CA ALA A 20 -6.76 -0.96 2.17
C ALA A 20 -6.72 -0.20 3.50
N VAL A 21 -6.73 -0.94 4.62
CA VAL A 21 -6.60 -0.35 5.96
C VAL A 21 -5.53 -1.13 6.74
N ALA A 22 -4.64 -0.42 7.43
CA ALA A 22 -3.68 -1.02 8.35
C ALA A 22 -4.04 -0.64 9.79
N GLU A 23 -4.31 -1.63 10.63
CA GLU A 23 -4.71 -1.43 12.03
C GLU A 23 -3.67 -1.98 13.01
N SER A 24 -3.34 -1.14 13.98
CA SER A 24 -2.49 -1.45 15.13
C SER A 24 -3.30 -1.44 16.42
N VAL A 25 -2.68 -1.79 17.56
CA VAL A 25 -3.32 -1.67 18.88
C VAL A 25 -3.63 -0.23 19.31
N LYS A 26 -3.20 0.78 18.55
CA LYS A 26 -3.35 2.21 18.90
C LYS A 26 -4.19 3.01 17.90
N ALA A 27 -4.18 2.62 16.63
CA ALA A 27 -4.75 3.39 15.54
C ALA A 27 -4.96 2.50 14.32
N ALA A 28 -5.91 2.92 13.47
CA ALA A 28 -6.09 2.46 12.10
C ALA A 28 -5.67 3.59 11.14
N SER A 29 -5.07 3.21 10.02
CA SER A 29 -4.69 4.12 8.94
C SER A 29 -5.20 3.58 7.62
N ASP A 30 -5.87 4.44 6.85
CA ASP A 30 -6.22 4.14 5.47
C ASP A 30 -4.95 4.10 4.61
N ILE A 31 -4.96 3.23 3.61
CA ILE A 31 -3.91 3.09 2.60
C ILE A 31 -4.52 3.46 1.26
N TYR A 32 -3.90 4.44 0.61
CA TYR A 32 -4.36 4.99 -0.66
C TYR A 32 -3.64 4.33 -1.83
N ALA A 33 -4.35 4.14 -2.94
CA ALA A 33 -3.76 3.69 -4.18
C ALA A 33 -2.78 4.76 -4.71
N PRO A 34 -1.50 4.44 -4.94
CA PRO A 34 -0.52 5.42 -5.41
C PRO A 34 -0.73 5.82 -6.87
N ILE A 35 -1.37 4.95 -7.65
CA ILE A 35 -1.71 5.13 -9.07
C ILE A 35 -3.07 4.50 -9.36
N SER A 36 -3.73 4.90 -10.44
CA SER A 36 -4.96 4.28 -10.94
C SER A 36 -4.65 2.94 -11.61
N GLY A 37 -5.55 1.97 -11.46
CA GLY A 37 -5.38 0.64 -12.05
C GLY A 37 -6.30 -0.43 -11.50
N GLU A 38 -5.95 -1.68 -11.78
CA GLU A 38 -6.67 -2.87 -11.33
C GLU A 38 -5.81 -3.65 -10.32
N ILE A 39 -6.40 -4.05 -9.19
CA ILE A 39 -5.75 -4.93 -8.22
C ILE A 39 -5.63 -6.33 -8.82
N VAL A 40 -4.42 -6.82 -9.01
CA VAL A 40 -4.15 -8.13 -9.63
C VAL A 40 -3.69 -9.20 -8.64
N ALA A 41 -3.27 -8.81 -7.45
CA ALA A 41 -2.94 -9.73 -6.36
C ALA A 41 -3.01 -9.00 -5.01
N VAL A 42 -3.29 -9.75 -3.96
CA VAL A 42 -3.18 -9.32 -2.56
C VAL A 42 -2.36 -10.33 -1.76
N ASN A 43 -1.82 -9.90 -0.63
CA ASN A 43 -1.02 -10.76 0.23
C ASN A 43 -1.87 -11.42 1.32
N ASP A 44 -2.49 -12.54 0.98
CA ASP A 44 -3.36 -13.28 1.91
C ASP A 44 -2.64 -13.73 3.20
N GLU A 45 -1.30 -13.80 3.21
CA GLU A 45 -0.50 -14.11 4.40
C GLU A 45 -0.69 -13.08 5.52
N LEU A 46 -1.02 -11.83 5.19
CA LEU A 46 -1.25 -10.78 6.18
C LEU A 46 -2.51 -10.99 7.03
N ASN A 47 -3.42 -11.89 6.64
CA ASN A 47 -4.56 -12.26 7.47
C ASN A 47 -4.14 -13.02 8.74
N ASP A 48 -3.11 -13.87 8.61
CA ASP A 48 -2.59 -14.69 9.70
C ASP A 48 -1.33 -14.07 10.34
N SER A 49 -0.54 -13.33 9.56
CA SER A 49 0.75 -12.75 9.96
C SER A 49 0.82 -11.23 9.67
N PRO A 50 -0.09 -10.40 10.20
CA PRO A 50 -0.12 -8.97 9.91
C PRO A 50 1.17 -8.25 10.35
N GLU A 51 1.90 -8.79 11.32
CA GLU A 51 3.17 -8.26 11.81
C GLU A 51 4.29 -8.23 10.76
N LEU A 52 4.14 -8.95 9.64
CA LEU A 52 5.07 -8.85 8.50
C LEU A 52 5.19 -7.43 7.96
N VAL A 53 4.12 -6.63 8.05
CA VAL A 53 4.17 -5.20 7.70
C VAL A 53 5.19 -4.44 8.56
N ASN A 54 5.47 -4.90 9.79
CA ASN A 54 6.48 -4.29 10.65
C ASN A 54 7.88 -4.86 10.43
N SER A 55 8.02 -6.18 10.30
CA SER A 55 9.34 -6.82 10.21
C SER A 55 9.93 -6.80 8.80
N GLU A 56 9.09 -6.82 7.78
CA GLU A 56 9.49 -6.93 6.37
C GLU A 56 8.69 -5.99 5.44
N PRO A 57 8.59 -4.68 5.73
CA PRO A 57 7.70 -3.74 5.03
C PRO A 57 7.91 -3.65 3.50
N TYR A 58 9.11 -3.96 3.02
CA TYR A 58 9.46 -3.95 1.59
C TYR A 58 9.64 -5.35 0.98
N ALA A 59 9.43 -6.41 1.77
CA ALA A 59 9.58 -7.81 1.36
C ALA A 59 8.31 -8.60 1.65
N GLY A 60 8.26 -9.43 2.69
CA GLY A 60 7.09 -10.25 3.04
C GLY A 60 5.85 -9.43 3.43
N GLY A 61 6.01 -8.16 3.81
CA GLY A 61 4.93 -7.24 4.21
C GLY A 61 4.24 -6.49 3.06
N TRP A 62 4.48 -6.85 1.80
CA TRP A 62 3.76 -6.26 0.65
C TRP A 62 2.25 -6.47 0.80
N ILE A 63 1.43 -5.51 0.36
CA ILE A 63 -0.02 -5.51 0.64
C ILE A 63 -0.81 -5.96 -0.60
N PHE A 64 -0.61 -5.29 -1.73
CA PHE A 64 -1.26 -5.59 -3.00
C PHE A 64 -0.33 -5.35 -4.19
N LYS A 65 -0.72 -5.87 -5.36
CA LYS A 65 -0.11 -5.55 -6.65
C LYS A 65 -1.16 -4.94 -7.55
N ILE A 66 -0.80 -3.84 -8.19
CA ILE A 66 -1.67 -3.10 -9.10
C ILE A 66 -1.13 -3.20 -10.52
N LYS A 67 -2.02 -3.42 -11.48
CA LYS A 67 -1.75 -3.21 -12.90
C LYS A 67 -2.16 -1.79 -13.25
N ALA A 68 -1.16 -0.94 -13.50
CA ALA A 68 -1.37 0.47 -13.83
C ALA A 68 -2.29 0.62 -15.06
N SER A 69 -3.29 1.51 -14.96
CA SER A 69 -4.07 1.93 -16.13
C SER A 69 -3.39 3.05 -16.92
N ASP A 70 -2.51 3.82 -16.27
CA ASP A 70 -1.67 4.86 -16.86
C ASP A 70 -0.28 4.83 -16.23
N GLU A 71 0.72 4.37 -16.99
CA GLU A 71 2.11 4.25 -16.52
C GLU A 71 2.77 5.61 -16.26
N ALA A 72 2.29 6.70 -16.89
CA ALA A 72 2.84 8.04 -16.69
C ALA A 72 2.62 8.57 -15.27
N GLN A 73 1.67 8.00 -14.52
CA GLN A 73 1.43 8.38 -13.13
C GLN A 73 2.61 8.01 -12.21
N VAL A 74 3.46 7.05 -12.61
CA VAL A 74 4.69 6.70 -11.88
C VAL A 74 5.68 7.86 -11.85
N ASP A 75 5.71 8.69 -12.90
CA ASP A 75 6.62 9.85 -13.00
C ASP A 75 6.30 10.94 -11.97
N ALA A 76 5.10 10.93 -11.39
CA ALA A 76 4.69 11.85 -10.33
C ALA A 76 5.04 11.37 -8.92
N LEU A 77 5.49 10.11 -8.77
CA LEU A 77 5.89 9.55 -7.48
C LEU A 77 7.28 10.05 -7.09
N LEU A 78 7.53 10.06 -5.78
CA LEU A 78 8.83 10.43 -5.24
C LEU A 78 9.82 9.28 -5.40
N ASP A 79 11.05 9.61 -5.79
CA ASP A 79 12.17 8.70 -5.63
C ASP A 79 12.61 8.61 -4.16
N ALA A 80 13.57 7.73 -3.87
CA ALA A 80 14.05 7.51 -2.51
C ALA A 80 14.62 8.79 -1.88
N THR A 81 15.39 9.57 -2.62
CA THR A 81 16.02 10.80 -2.11
C THR A 81 14.98 11.88 -1.81
N ALA A 82 13.98 12.04 -2.68
CA ALA A 82 12.91 13.00 -2.47
C ALA A 82 12.00 12.57 -1.30
N TYR A 83 11.75 11.27 -1.12
CA TYR A 83 10.98 10.76 0.01
C TYR A 83 11.74 10.89 1.34
N GLU A 84 13.05 10.65 1.36
CA GLU A 84 13.91 10.91 2.53
C GLU A 84 13.86 12.38 2.94
N ALA A 85 13.96 13.30 1.99
CA ALA A 85 13.87 14.74 2.26
C ALA A 85 12.51 15.16 2.83
N LEU A 86 11.42 14.54 2.40
CA LEU A 86 10.08 14.77 2.96
C LEU A 86 10.02 14.36 4.45
N LEU A 87 10.60 13.20 4.80
CA LEU A 87 10.61 12.71 6.18
C LEU A 87 11.46 13.57 7.12
N GLU A 88 12.46 14.28 6.60
CA GLU A 88 13.28 15.22 7.40
C GLU A 88 12.56 16.56 7.66
N ASP A 89 11.54 16.91 6.87
CA ASP A 89 10.78 18.17 6.98
C ASP A 89 9.53 18.05 7.87
N GLU A 90 9.11 16.82 8.22
CA GLU A 90 8.02 16.54 9.18
C GLU A 90 8.46 16.52 10.66
#